data_AF-A0AA43QZ06-F1
#
_entry.id   AF-A0AA43QZ06-F1
#
_cell.length_a   1.000
_cell.length_b   1.000
_cell.length_c   1.000
_cell.angle_alpha   90.00
_cell.angle_beta   90.00
_cell.angle_gamma   90.00
#
_symmetry.space_group_name_H-M   'P 1'
#
loop_
_entity.id
_entity.type
_entity.pdbx_description
1 polymer ?
#
loop_
_entity_poly.entity_id
_entity_poly.type
_entity_poly.pdbx_seq_one_letter_code
_entity_poly.pdbx_strand_id
1 'polypeptide(L)'
;MKMKNIWKFLIPASLLSTPLIAVSCGIEYPDDRENIIWDNTNENKNNIKKIELQNNKTIEINQIYSQKISQIFSDVKSVYRNYRKYYVKLIRKIEALRTKVSALIIDQGNPTNSEKIQQFYIKWLEEAGKNKSKLAKLFDKYQLIFADVDAVLNDVNLVFDNQQFIKFIETIDNRLSGKDINLGQLQKAIISSWNFLKNNLFNESKISRIEDLQNINIESDKNSHSHSHAIINLIFEMGLWHILLKNNVKNEAQINELKQDFLILKQNVIDNIGQKNYEDDFNFIVNLFEGNMEFDEKNNLINIEFQNQAKNAMEQIKAILIEIAKKEGIENKINLK
;
A
#
# COMPACT_ATOMS: atom_id res chain seq x y z
N MET A 1 -62.50 -25.16 -35.41
CA MET A 1 -63.05 -25.61 -34.11
C MET A 1 -61.95 -26.25 -33.28
N LYS A 2 -61.70 -25.67 -32.09
CA LYS A 2 -61.09 -26.22 -30.86
C LYS A 2 -59.72 -26.93 -30.87
N MET A 3 -58.86 -26.40 -29.99
CA MET A 3 -57.65 -26.99 -29.43
C MET A 3 -57.89 -28.30 -28.65
N LYS A 4 -56.79 -29.07 -28.51
CA LYS A 4 -56.27 -29.81 -27.33
C LYS A 4 -56.11 -31.32 -27.56
N ASN A 5 -54.86 -31.82 -27.56
CA ASN A 5 -54.28 -32.54 -26.39
C ASN A 5 -52.93 -33.23 -26.71
N ILE A 6 -51.92 -32.87 -25.94
CA ILE A 6 -51.13 -33.71 -25.01
C ILE A 6 -50.55 -35.04 -25.55
N TRP A 7 -49.22 -35.01 -25.74
CA TRP A 7 -48.18 -35.95 -25.29
C TRP A 7 -48.52 -37.44 -25.15
N LYS A 8 -47.72 -38.28 -25.83
CA LYS A 8 -47.03 -39.45 -25.23
C LYS A 8 -46.08 -40.10 -26.26
N PHE A 9 -44.99 -40.65 -25.73
CA PHE A 9 -43.95 -41.49 -26.35
C PHE A 9 -42.84 -40.75 -27.11
N LEU A 10 -41.56 -41.10 -27.00
CA LEU A 10 -40.69 -41.72 -25.98
C LEU A 10 -39.30 -41.63 -26.63
N ILE A 11 -38.29 -41.25 -25.85
CA ILE A 11 -36.88 -41.09 -26.27
C ILE A 11 -36.34 -42.48 -26.73
N PRO A 12 -35.40 -42.57 -27.71
CA PRO A 12 -33.98 -42.57 -27.34
C PRO A 12 -33.09 -41.88 -28.40
N ALA A 13 -32.56 -40.69 -28.10
CA ALA A 13 -31.35 -40.21 -28.74
C ALA A 13 -30.20 -40.48 -27.78
N SER A 14 -29.50 -41.57 -28.11
CA SER A 14 -28.19 -42.01 -27.65
C SER A 14 -27.30 -40.92 -27.06
N LEU A 15 -26.97 -41.15 -25.79
CA LEU A 15 -25.72 -40.84 -25.10
C LEU A 15 -24.54 -40.62 -26.06
N LEU A 16 -24.22 -39.36 -26.35
CA LEU A 16 -22.85 -38.96 -26.66
C LEU A 16 -22.23 -38.46 -25.36
N SER A 17 -21.57 -39.39 -24.68
CA SER A 17 -20.67 -39.14 -23.56
C SER A 17 -19.44 -38.37 -24.07
N THR A 18 -19.50 -37.05 -24.05
CA THR A 18 -18.30 -36.22 -23.92
C THR A 18 -18.03 -36.02 -22.44
N PRO A 19 -16.78 -36.11 -21.98
CA PRO A 19 -16.48 -35.83 -20.59
C PRO A 19 -16.85 -34.37 -20.32
N LEU A 20 -17.80 -34.17 -19.40
CA LEU A 20 -17.89 -32.94 -18.65
C LEU A 20 -16.54 -32.79 -17.95
N ILE A 21 -15.61 -32.12 -18.63
CA ILE A 21 -14.55 -31.40 -17.96
C ILE A 21 -15.33 -30.47 -17.06
N ALA A 22 -15.43 -30.84 -15.79
CA ALA A 22 -15.68 -29.92 -14.72
C ALA A 22 -14.51 -28.94 -14.79
N VAL A 23 -14.66 -27.94 -15.65
CA VAL A 23 -14.09 -26.63 -15.42
C VAL A 23 -14.72 -26.28 -14.08
N SER A 24 -13.98 -26.57 -13.02
CA SER A 24 -14.12 -25.84 -11.78
C SER A 24 -14.35 -24.42 -12.24
N CYS A 25 -15.50 -23.85 -11.92
CA CYS A 25 -15.60 -22.41 -11.79
C CYS A 25 -14.55 -22.06 -10.74
N GLY A 26 -13.28 -21.98 -11.17
CA GLY A 26 -12.45 -20.87 -10.82
C GLY A 26 -13.38 -19.72 -11.03
N ILE A 27 -13.87 -19.18 -9.93
CA ILE A 27 -14.19 -17.78 -9.87
C ILE A 27 -12.91 -17.17 -10.43
N GLU A 28 -12.91 -16.90 -11.74
CA GLU A 28 -12.14 -15.82 -12.30
C GLU A 28 -12.66 -14.63 -11.52
N TYR A 29 -12.03 -14.44 -10.35
CA TYR A 29 -12.12 -13.22 -9.60
C TYR A 29 -11.83 -12.14 -10.62
N PRO A 30 -12.70 -11.12 -10.71
CA PRO A 30 -12.74 -10.20 -11.83
C PRO A 30 -11.32 -9.73 -12.09
N ASP A 31 -10.78 -10.15 -13.23
CA ASP A 31 -9.47 -9.82 -13.77
C ASP A 31 -8.44 -9.41 -12.69
N ASP A 32 -7.51 -10.30 -12.36
CA ASP A 32 -6.22 -9.95 -11.71
C ASP A 32 -5.40 -8.91 -12.51
N ARG A 33 -5.94 -8.44 -13.64
CA ARG A 33 -5.82 -7.08 -14.12
C ARG A 33 -6.82 -6.20 -13.37
N GLU A 34 -6.43 -5.73 -12.20
CA GLU A 34 -6.49 -4.28 -12.02
C GLU A 34 -5.66 -3.67 -13.16
N ASN A 35 -6.27 -3.61 -14.35
CA ASN A 35 -6.23 -2.47 -15.22
C ASN A 35 -6.79 -1.30 -14.41
N ILE A 36 -6.14 -0.95 -13.28
CA ILE A 36 -5.86 0.44 -13.06
C ILE A 36 -4.90 0.76 -14.20
N ILE A 37 -5.49 0.97 -15.38
CA ILE A 37 -4.92 1.86 -16.36
C ILE A 37 -4.88 3.17 -15.56
N TRP A 38 -3.76 3.43 -14.89
CA TRP A 38 -3.49 4.71 -14.26
C TRP A 38 -3.49 5.83 -15.33
N ASP A 39 -3.47 5.46 -16.62
CA ASP A 39 -3.72 6.31 -17.79
C ASP A 39 -5.21 6.42 -18.21
N ASN A 40 -6.14 5.72 -17.56
CA ASN A 40 -7.58 5.97 -17.67
C ASN A 40 -8.02 6.77 -16.46
N THR A 41 -7.64 8.03 -16.47
CA THR A 41 -8.57 9.11 -16.15
C THR A 41 -9.84 8.95 -17.00
N ASN A 42 -10.74 8.05 -16.58
CA ASN A 42 -12.14 8.09 -16.98
C ASN A 42 -12.96 9.05 -16.08
N GLU A 43 -12.28 9.85 -15.27
CA GLU A 43 -12.81 11.08 -14.70
C GLU A 43 -12.21 12.28 -15.45
N ASN A 44 -13.05 12.95 -16.25
CA ASN A 44 -12.83 14.28 -16.84
C ASN A 44 -11.51 14.53 -17.61
N LYS A 45 -11.23 13.74 -18.67
CA LYS A 45 -10.29 14.18 -19.74
C LYS A 45 -10.69 15.50 -20.42
N ASN A 46 -11.88 16.05 -20.15
CA ASN A 46 -12.42 17.19 -20.87
C ASN A 46 -12.03 18.58 -20.35
N ASN A 47 -11.20 18.75 -19.31
CA ASN A 47 -10.82 20.10 -18.85
C ASN A 47 -9.48 20.18 -18.08
N ILE A 48 -8.45 19.43 -18.50
CA ILE A 48 -7.08 19.76 -18.04
C ILE A 48 -6.69 21.07 -18.72
N LYS A 49 -6.94 22.19 -18.04
CA LYS A 49 -6.54 23.51 -18.50
C LYS A 49 -5.03 23.50 -18.68
N LYS A 50 -4.55 23.63 -19.91
CA LYS A 50 -3.12 23.73 -20.21
C LYS A 50 -2.59 25.01 -19.55
N ILE A 51 -1.77 24.86 -18.52
CA ILE A 51 -1.10 25.98 -17.87
C ILE A 51 0.15 26.31 -18.67
N GLU A 52 0.19 27.50 -19.27
CA GLU A 52 1.33 28.01 -20.02
C GLU A 52 2.11 29.00 -19.15
N LEU A 53 3.35 28.64 -18.82
CA LEU A 53 4.25 29.45 -18.00
C LEU A 53 5.10 30.34 -18.91
N GLN A 54 5.28 31.60 -18.52
CA GLN A 54 6.00 32.60 -19.33
C GLN A 54 7.37 32.94 -18.73
N ASN A 55 7.53 32.86 -17.42
CA ASN A 55 8.75 33.25 -16.73
C ASN A 55 9.80 32.13 -16.74
N ASN A 56 11.06 32.46 -17.02
CA ASN A 56 12.14 31.47 -17.09
C ASN A 56 12.30 30.65 -15.79
N LYS A 57 12.12 31.27 -14.62
CA LYS A 57 12.26 30.58 -13.33
C LYS A 57 11.16 29.57 -13.07
N THR A 58 9.92 29.90 -13.42
CA THR A 58 8.76 28.99 -13.26
C THR A 58 8.79 27.89 -14.31
N ILE A 59 9.26 28.18 -15.53
CA ILE A 59 9.55 27.19 -16.56
C ILE A 59 10.59 26.18 -16.05
N GLU A 60 11.68 26.65 -15.44
CA GLU A 60 12.72 25.80 -14.86
C GLU A 60 12.18 24.91 -13.73
N ILE A 61 11.40 25.48 -12.79
CA ILE A 61 10.73 24.70 -11.74
C ILE A 61 9.83 23.61 -12.36
N ASN A 62 9.05 23.97 -13.39
CA ASN A 62 8.17 23.03 -14.05
C ASN A 62 8.94 21.92 -14.79
N GLN A 63 10.11 22.22 -15.37
CA GLN A 63 10.98 21.20 -15.97
C GLN A 63 11.52 20.23 -14.91
N ILE A 64 11.99 20.73 -13.77
CA ILE A 64 12.44 19.88 -12.66
C ILE A 64 11.29 18.98 -12.17
N TYR A 65 10.09 19.54 -12.04
CA TYR A 65 8.92 18.81 -11.59
C TYR A 65 8.44 17.74 -12.60
N SER A 66 8.25 18.13 -13.86
CA SER A 66 7.73 17.26 -14.92
C SER A 66 8.73 16.18 -15.37
N GLN A 67 10.03 16.42 -15.22
CA GLN A 67 11.06 15.46 -15.61
C GLN A 67 11.60 14.69 -14.41
N LYS A 68 12.25 15.38 -13.45
CA LYS A 68 12.97 14.71 -12.36
C LYS A 68 12.01 14.16 -11.31
N ILE A 69 11.11 14.99 -10.79
CA ILE A 69 10.19 14.57 -9.72
C ILE A 69 9.19 13.53 -10.23
N SER A 70 8.65 13.72 -11.42
CA SER A 70 7.73 12.76 -12.04
C SER A 70 8.40 11.41 -12.31
N GLN A 71 9.68 11.41 -12.73
CA GLN A 71 10.45 10.18 -12.90
C GLN A 71 10.68 9.48 -11.55
N ILE A 72 11.14 10.21 -10.52
CA ILE A 72 11.31 9.66 -9.17
C ILE A 72 10.01 9.02 -8.67
N PHE A 73 8.88 9.70 -8.87
CA PHE A 73 7.57 9.20 -8.48
C PHE A 73 7.20 7.91 -9.22
N SER A 74 7.42 7.87 -10.54
CA SER A 74 7.21 6.67 -11.36
C SER A 74 8.07 5.49 -10.89
N ASP A 75 9.34 5.72 -10.61
CA ASP A 75 10.29 4.67 -10.20
C ASP A 75 9.95 4.12 -8.82
N VAL A 76 9.67 5.00 -7.86
CA VAL A 76 9.23 4.63 -6.51
C VAL A 76 7.94 3.79 -6.56
N LYS A 77 6.96 4.19 -7.37
CA LYS A 77 5.74 3.39 -7.60
C LYS A 77 6.04 2.04 -8.24
N SER A 78 6.96 1.99 -9.20
CA SER A 78 7.34 0.75 -9.86
C SER A 78 7.92 -0.25 -8.86
N VAL A 79 8.85 0.21 -8.02
CA VAL A 79 9.44 -0.61 -6.96
C VAL A 79 8.38 -1.09 -5.98
N TYR A 80 7.50 -0.20 -5.51
CA TYR A 80 6.41 -0.57 -4.63
C TYR A 80 5.45 -1.58 -5.28
N ARG A 81 5.07 -1.42 -6.56
CA ARG A 81 4.22 -2.37 -7.27
C ARG A 81 4.85 -3.76 -7.36
N ASN A 82 6.15 -3.84 -7.63
CA ASN A 82 6.86 -5.11 -7.69
C ASN A 82 6.90 -5.79 -6.32
N TYR A 83 7.12 -5.01 -5.26
CA TYR A 83 6.99 -5.48 -3.89
C TYR A 83 5.57 -5.98 -3.61
N ARG A 84 4.56 -5.12 -3.79
CA ARG A 84 3.15 -5.35 -3.47
C ARG A 84 2.61 -6.68 -3.99
N LYS A 85 3.00 -7.10 -5.20
CA LYS A 85 2.57 -8.37 -5.82
C LYS A 85 2.76 -9.58 -4.91
N TYR A 86 3.85 -9.65 -4.17
CA TYR A 86 4.16 -10.77 -3.29
C TYR A 86 3.47 -10.62 -1.93
N TYR A 87 3.53 -9.42 -1.35
CA TYR A 87 3.11 -9.20 0.03
C TYR A 87 1.59 -9.01 0.20
N VAL A 88 0.87 -8.55 -0.83
CA VAL A 88 -0.60 -8.54 -0.79
C VAL A 88 -1.17 -9.95 -0.64
N LYS A 89 -0.49 -10.94 -1.22
CA LYS A 89 -0.89 -12.34 -1.11
C LYS A 89 -0.70 -12.87 0.31
N LEU A 90 0.38 -12.48 0.98
CA LEU A 90 0.61 -12.80 2.40
C LEU A 90 -0.53 -12.26 3.27
N ILE A 91 -0.86 -10.97 3.12
CA ILE A 91 -1.94 -10.32 3.89
C ILE A 91 -3.28 -11.05 3.67
N ARG A 92 -3.65 -11.33 2.42
CA ARG A 92 -4.87 -12.09 2.09
C ARG A 92 -4.89 -13.48 2.72
N LYS A 93 -3.75 -14.16 2.75
CA LYS A 93 -3.62 -15.51 3.33
C LYS A 93 -3.74 -15.50 4.84
N ILE A 94 -3.21 -14.48 5.51
CA ILE A 94 -3.40 -14.26 6.94
C ILE A 94 -4.88 -14.02 7.27
N GLU A 95 -5.56 -13.16 6.51
CA GLU A 95 -6.99 -12.87 6.73
C GLU A 95 -7.88 -14.09 6.48
N ALA A 96 -7.59 -14.85 5.42
CA ALA A 96 -8.29 -16.09 5.13
C ALA A 96 -8.09 -17.12 6.26
N LEU A 97 -6.86 -17.27 6.77
CA LEU A 97 -6.55 -18.14 7.90
C LEU A 97 -7.32 -17.70 9.15
N ARG A 98 -7.31 -16.39 9.47
CA ARG A 98 -8.06 -15.79 10.58
C ARG A 98 -9.55 -16.14 10.52
N THR A 99 -10.18 -15.87 9.38
CA THR A 99 -11.62 -16.15 9.19
C THR A 99 -11.92 -17.63 9.32
N LYS A 100 -11.13 -18.50 8.69
CA LYS A 100 -11.34 -19.95 8.72
C LYS A 100 -11.15 -20.53 10.12
N VAL A 101 -10.07 -20.15 10.82
CA VAL A 101 -9.80 -20.61 12.19
C VAL A 101 -10.88 -20.11 13.15
N SER A 102 -11.31 -18.85 13.03
CA SER A 102 -12.39 -18.32 13.86
C SER A 102 -13.68 -19.13 13.72
N ALA A 103 -14.06 -19.51 12.49
CA ALA A 103 -15.22 -20.35 12.26
C ALA A 103 -15.03 -21.78 12.82
N LEU A 104 -13.83 -22.36 12.71
CA LEU A 104 -13.54 -23.70 13.24
C LEU A 104 -13.71 -23.78 14.76
N ILE A 105 -13.48 -22.69 15.51
CA ILE A 105 -13.74 -22.63 16.96
C ILE A 105 -15.20 -22.98 17.26
N ILE A 106 -16.13 -22.45 16.46
CA ILE A 106 -17.57 -22.60 16.67
C ILE A 106 -18.07 -23.96 16.17
N ASP A 107 -17.45 -24.49 15.10
CA ASP A 107 -17.88 -25.73 14.47
C ASP A 107 -17.65 -26.98 15.33
N GLN A 108 -16.74 -26.94 16.32
CA GLN A 108 -16.40 -28.13 17.10
C GLN A 108 -17.55 -28.54 18.03
N GLY A 109 -17.99 -29.79 17.93
CA GLY A 109 -18.95 -30.37 18.87
C GLY A 109 -18.38 -30.58 20.29
N ASN A 110 -17.05 -30.61 20.45
CA ASN A 110 -16.37 -30.76 21.74
C ASN A 110 -15.75 -29.42 22.21
N PRO A 111 -16.14 -28.91 23.40
CA PRO A 111 -15.58 -27.68 23.96
C PRO A 111 -14.06 -27.68 24.15
N THR A 112 -13.45 -28.81 24.48
CA THR A 112 -11.99 -28.91 24.66
C THR A 112 -11.25 -28.66 23.35
N ASN A 113 -11.79 -29.16 22.24
CA ASN A 113 -11.23 -28.94 20.91
C ASN A 113 -11.36 -27.46 20.51
N SER A 114 -12.54 -26.88 20.74
CA SER A 114 -12.82 -25.46 20.52
C SER A 114 -11.82 -24.57 21.27
N GLU A 115 -11.58 -24.86 22.55
CA GLU A 115 -10.64 -24.12 23.39
C GLU A 115 -9.20 -24.17 22.85
N LYS A 116 -8.75 -25.34 22.38
CA LYS A 116 -7.40 -25.48 21.80
C LYS A 116 -7.23 -24.67 20.50
N ILE A 117 -8.26 -24.65 19.65
CA ILE A 117 -8.27 -23.82 18.44
C ILE A 117 -8.29 -22.32 18.83
N GLN A 118 -9.08 -21.96 19.84
CA GLN A 118 -9.18 -20.58 20.34
C GLN A 118 -7.85 -20.09 20.92
N GLN A 119 -7.09 -20.93 21.63
CA GLN A 119 -5.76 -20.59 22.14
C GLN A 119 -4.80 -20.19 21.01
N PHE A 120 -4.81 -20.93 19.89
CA PHE A 120 -4.05 -20.56 18.70
C PHE A 120 -4.53 -19.22 18.12
N TYR A 121 -5.85 -19.05 17.97
CA TYR A 121 -6.44 -17.83 17.42
C TYR A 121 -6.04 -16.59 18.23
N ILE A 122 -6.17 -16.61 19.55
CA ILE A 122 -5.85 -15.49 20.44
C ILE A 122 -4.36 -15.13 20.36
N LYS A 123 -3.49 -16.15 20.29
CA LYS A 123 -2.03 -15.95 20.27
C LYS A 123 -1.51 -15.42 18.93
N TRP A 124 -2.11 -15.84 17.82
CA TRP A 124 -1.54 -15.62 16.48
C TRP A 124 -2.39 -14.75 15.55
N LEU A 125 -3.72 -14.73 15.67
CA LEU A 125 -4.62 -14.18 14.66
C LEU A 125 -5.55 -13.07 15.16
N GLU A 126 -5.88 -13.04 16.45
CA GLU A 126 -6.80 -12.05 17.04
C GLU A 126 -6.28 -10.62 16.90
N GLU A 127 -7.02 -9.69 16.28
CA GLU A 127 -6.52 -8.33 15.99
C GLU A 127 -6.14 -7.49 17.21
N ALA A 128 -6.84 -7.64 18.34
CA ALA A 128 -6.70 -6.76 19.50
C ALA A 128 -6.31 -7.51 20.80
N GLY A 129 -5.55 -8.60 20.68
CA GLY A 129 -5.18 -9.46 21.80
C GLY A 129 -3.93 -9.00 22.55
N LYS A 130 -4.01 -8.89 23.89
CA LYS A 130 -2.83 -8.67 24.75
C LYS A 130 -1.87 -9.87 24.73
N ASN A 131 -2.42 -11.06 24.52
CA ASN A 131 -1.71 -12.34 24.56
C ASN A 131 -1.04 -12.72 23.23
N LYS A 132 -1.00 -11.80 22.27
CA LYS A 132 -0.36 -12.08 20.97
C LYS A 132 1.14 -12.27 21.11
N SER A 133 1.67 -13.21 20.33
CA SER A 133 3.11 -13.37 20.18
C SER A 133 3.74 -12.11 19.55
N LYS A 134 5.05 -11.94 19.74
CA LYS A 134 5.79 -10.81 19.14
C LYS A 134 5.67 -10.83 17.61
N LEU A 135 5.79 -12.01 17.02
CA LEU A 135 5.68 -12.18 15.58
C LEU A 135 4.28 -11.80 15.06
N ALA A 136 3.22 -12.19 15.76
CA ALA A 136 1.85 -11.80 15.39
C ALA A 136 1.62 -10.29 15.47
N LYS A 137 2.15 -9.64 16.52
CA LYS A 137 2.11 -8.17 16.68
C LYS A 137 2.84 -7.45 15.54
N LEU A 138 4.00 -7.97 15.12
CA LEU A 138 4.75 -7.42 13.99
C LEU A 138 3.96 -7.55 12.67
N PHE A 139 3.23 -8.66 12.46
CA PHE A 139 2.37 -8.80 11.28
C PHE A 139 1.25 -7.76 11.24
N ASP A 140 0.57 -7.52 12.36
CA ASP A 140 -0.51 -6.53 12.38
C ASP A 140 0.03 -5.14 12.03
N LYS A 141 1.14 -4.73 12.65
CA LYS A 141 1.74 -3.41 12.37
C LYS A 141 2.23 -3.32 10.93
N TYR A 142 2.85 -4.38 10.41
CA TYR A 142 3.23 -4.45 9.00
C TYR A 142 2.02 -4.31 8.05
N GLN A 143 0.89 -4.95 8.36
CA GLN A 143 -0.35 -4.81 7.59
C GLN A 143 -0.94 -3.39 7.66
N LEU A 144 -0.89 -2.75 8.83
CA LEU A 144 -1.32 -1.35 9.00
C LEU A 144 -0.49 -0.39 8.15
N ILE A 145 0.84 -0.54 8.17
CA ILE A 145 1.73 0.30 7.35
C ILE A 145 1.52 0.04 5.85
N PHE A 146 1.33 -1.22 5.45
CA PHE A 146 0.99 -1.56 4.06
C PHE A 146 -0.29 -0.85 3.60
N ALA A 147 -1.34 -0.87 4.43
CA ALA A 147 -2.60 -0.20 4.13
C ALA A 147 -2.44 1.33 4.02
N ASP A 148 -1.60 1.93 4.87
CA ASP A 148 -1.33 3.36 4.84
C ASP A 148 -0.55 3.78 3.58
N VAL A 149 0.42 2.96 3.15
CA VAL A 149 1.13 3.18 1.88
C VAL A 149 0.16 3.13 0.69
N ASP A 150 -0.75 2.14 0.64
CA ASP A 150 -1.77 2.05 -0.41
C ASP A 150 -2.70 3.30 -0.40
N ALA A 151 -3.11 3.76 0.79
CA ALA A 151 -3.96 4.95 0.92
C ALA A 151 -3.25 6.23 0.47
N VAL A 152 -2.04 6.47 0.94
CA VAL A 152 -1.28 7.69 0.60
C VAL A 152 -0.87 7.69 -0.87
N LEU A 153 -0.56 6.54 -1.46
CA LEU A 153 -0.32 6.46 -2.90
C LEU A 153 -1.52 6.93 -3.71
N ASN A 154 -2.75 6.63 -3.27
CA ASN A 154 -3.97 7.11 -3.93
C ASN A 154 -4.12 8.62 -3.77
N ASP A 155 -3.94 9.15 -2.57
CA ASP A 155 -4.00 10.60 -2.30
C ASP A 155 -2.97 11.38 -3.12
N VAL A 156 -1.73 10.89 -3.19
CA VAL A 156 -0.68 11.55 -3.96
C VAL A 156 -1.02 11.55 -5.45
N ASN A 157 -1.60 10.48 -6.00
CA ASN A 157 -2.04 10.48 -7.40
C ASN A 157 -3.10 11.53 -7.67
N LEU A 158 -4.09 11.63 -6.78
CA LEU A 158 -5.15 12.62 -6.90
C LEU A 158 -4.61 14.05 -6.93
N VAL A 159 -3.60 14.38 -6.13
CA VAL A 159 -3.03 15.75 -6.14
C VAL A 159 -2.11 16.03 -7.34
N PHE A 160 -1.47 14.99 -7.90
CA PHE A 160 -0.72 15.08 -9.16
C PHE A 160 -1.68 15.27 -10.35
N ASP A 161 -2.74 14.47 -10.43
CA ASP A 161 -3.76 14.53 -11.49
C ASP A 161 -4.49 15.88 -11.48
N ASN A 162 -4.76 16.42 -10.30
CA ASN A 162 -5.33 17.75 -10.12
C ASN A 162 -4.37 18.91 -10.42
N GLN A 163 -3.12 18.62 -10.81
CA GLN A 163 -2.07 19.58 -11.11
C GLN A 163 -1.86 20.61 -9.99
N GLN A 164 -2.02 20.19 -8.73
CA GLN A 164 -2.05 21.11 -7.59
C GLN A 164 -0.73 21.89 -7.46
N PHE A 165 0.41 21.22 -7.69
CA PHE A 165 1.71 21.87 -7.72
C PHE A 165 1.78 22.95 -8.81
N ILE A 166 1.36 22.63 -10.03
CA ILE A 166 1.41 23.55 -11.18
C ILE A 166 0.53 24.78 -10.95
N LYS A 167 -0.62 24.65 -10.26
CA LYS A 167 -1.47 25.80 -9.88
C LYS A 167 -0.75 26.79 -8.96
N PHE A 168 0.10 26.31 -8.05
CA PHE A 168 0.94 27.19 -7.23
C PHE A 168 2.01 27.88 -8.09
N ILE A 169 2.63 27.15 -9.01
CA ILE A 169 3.63 27.70 -9.94
C ILE A 169 2.99 28.73 -10.90
N GLU A 170 1.77 28.52 -11.38
CA GLU A 170 1.01 29.48 -12.20
C GLU A 170 0.80 30.80 -11.46
N THR A 171 0.51 30.76 -10.16
CA THR A 171 0.34 31.98 -9.35
C THR A 171 1.63 32.77 -9.25
N ILE A 172 2.77 32.08 -9.09
CA ILE A 172 4.10 32.70 -9.07
C ILE A 172 4.43 33.26 -10.46
N ASP A 173 4.15 32.52 -11.53
CA ASP A 173 4.41 32.91 -12.92
C ASP A 173 3.63 34.18 -13.30
N ASN A 174 2.34 34.21 -12.97
CA ASN A 174 1.47 35.35 -13.21
C ASN A 174 2.04 36.63 -12.57
N ARG A 175 2.50 36.55 -11.32
CA ARG A 175 3.15 37.67 -10.63
C ARG A 175 4.42 38.10 -11.35
N LEU A 176 5.31 37.16 -11.64
CA LEU A 176 6.61 37.44 -12.27
C LEU A 176 6.49 37.94 -13.71
N SER A 177 5.35 37.68 -14.36
CA SER A 177 5.02 38.16 -15.71
C SER A 177 4.26 39.50 -15.69
N GLY A 178 4.14 40.15 -14.52
CA GLY A 178 3.56 41.48 -14.39
C GLY A 178 2.05 41.55 -14.20
N LYS A 179 1.37 40.41 -13.97
CA LYS A 179 -0.05 40.41 -13.60
C LYS A 179 -0.22 40.87 -12.15
N ASP A 180 -1.36 41.49 -11.86
CA ASP A 180 -1.70 41.98 -10.53
C ASP A 180 -2.04 40.82 -9.58
N ILE A 181 -0.98 40.28 -8.97
CA ILE A 181 -1.02 39.32 -7.86
C ILE A 181 -0.41 40.02 -6.66
N ASN A 182 -1.09 40.00 -5.52
CA ASN A 182 -0.56 40.65 -4.33
C ASN A 182 0.57 39.84 -3.67
N LEU A 183 1.42 40.51 -2.89
CA LEU A 183 2.57 39.87 -2.23
C LEU A 183 2.18 38.73 -1.28
N GLY A 184 0.99 38.81 -0.66
CA GLY A 184 0.49 37.75 0.22
C GLY A 184 0.13 36.47 -0.54
N GLN A 185 -0.46 36.60 -1.73
CA GLN A 185 -0.77 35.49 -2.63
C GLN A 185 0.52 34.84 -3.15
N LEU A 186 1.50 35.65 -3.56
CA LEU A 186 2.83 35.16 -3.96
C LEU A 186 3.49 34.37 -2.81
N GLN A 187 3.53 34.95 -1.61
CA GLN A 187 4.10 34.29 -0.43
C GLN A 187 3.41 32.95 -0.15
N LYS A 188 2.07 32.92 -0.17
CA LYS A 188 1.29 31.70 0.03
C LYS A 188 1.60 30.65 -1.04
N ALA A 189 1.73 31.05 -2.31
CA ALA A 189 2.06 30.16 -3.41
C ALA A 189 3.46 29.54 -3.26
N ILE A 190 4.47 30.33 -2.87
CA ILE A 190 5.82 29.83 -2.61
C ILE A 190 5.83 28.81 -1.46
N ILE A 191 5.21 29.16 -0.32
CA ILE A 191 5.12 28.26 0.84
C ILE A 191 4.36 26.98 0.48
N SER A 192 3.26 27.10 -0.25
CA SER A 192 2.43 25.95 -0.66
C SER A 192 3.17 25.05 -1.64
N SER A 193 3.98 25.60 -2.54
CA SER A 193 4.83 24.82 -3.46
C SER A 193 5.84 23.96 -2.69
N TRP A 194 6.51 24.53 -1.69
CA TRP A 194 7.46 23.80 -0.86
C TRP A 194 6.78 22.75 0.02
N ASN A 195 5.70 23.12 0.69
CA ASN A 195 4.93 22.20 1.54
C ASN A 195 4.33 21.05 0.73
N PHE A 196 3.92 21.30 -0.52
CA PHE A 196 3.47 20.25 -1.42
C PHE A 196 4.55 19.19 -1.62
N LEU A 197 5.79 19.59 -1.93
CA LEU A 197 6.89 18.65 -2.11
C LEU A 197 7.23 17.92 -0.81
N LYS A 198 7.28 18.63 0.32
CA LYS A 198 7.53 18.01 1.63
C LYS A 198 6.47 16.99 2.04
N ASN A 199 5.21 17.26 1.73
CA ASN A 199 4.10 16.40 2.17
C ASN A 199 3.87 15.22 1.24
N ASN A 200 4.19 15.35 -0.05
CA ASN A 200 3.85 14.32 -1.04
C ASN A 200 5.06 13.57 -1.60
N LEU A 201 6.26 14.19 -1.66
CA LEU A 201 7.45 13.58 -2.24
C LEU A 201 8.42 13.05 -1.17
N PHE A 202 9.05 13.95 -0.41
CA PHE A 202 10.10 13.59 0.56
C PHE A 202 10.20 14.61 1.70
N ASN A 203 10.40 14.11 2.92
CA ASN A 203 10.63 14.95 4.10
C ASN A 203 11.78 14.41 4.95
N GLU A 204 12.97 15.00 4.80
CA GLU A 204 14.18 14.58 5.51
C GLU A 204 14.03 14.58 7.04
N SER A 205 13.26 15.51 7.61
CA SER A 205 13.12 15.62 9.08
C SER A 205 12.17 14.58 9.67
N LYS A 206 11.42 13.86 8.84
CA LYS A 206 10.42 12.87 9.26
C LYS A 206 10.71 11.49 8.66
N ILE A 207 11.96 11.21 8.31
CA ILE A 207 12.33 9.88 7.85
C ILE A 207 12.44 8.93 9.03
N SER A 208 11.77 7.78 8.92
CA SER A 208 11.76 6.75 9.94
C SER A 208 13.12 6.07 10.02
N ARG A 209 13.57 5.74 11.24
CA ARG A 209 14.84 5.05 11.49
C ARG A 209 14.57 3.70 12.12
N ILE A 210 15.48 2.75 11.90
CA ILE A 210 15.29 1.38 12.40
C ILE A 210 15.29 1.34 13.93
N GLU A 211 16.05 2.23 14.58
CA GLU A 211 16.10 2.36 16.03
C GLU A 211 14.76 2.84 16.60
N ASP A 212 14.08 3.76 15.89
CA ASP A 212 12.77 4.26 16.30
C ASP A 212 11.74 3.13 16.26
N LEU A 213 11.76 2.31 15.19
CA LEU A 213 10.84 1.18 15.03
C LEU A 213 11.01 0.10 16.09
N GLN A 214 12.24 -0.14 16.58
CA GLN A 214 12.50 -1.10 17.64
C GLN A 214 11.95 -0.67 19.00
N ASN A 215 11.77 0.65 19.19
CA ASN A 215 11.25 1.24 20.42
C ASN A 215 9.73 1.51 20.35
N ILE A 216 9.09 1.32 19.18
CA ILE A 216 7.64 1.45 19.06
C ILE A 216 6.99 0.38 19.93
N ASN A 217 6.12 0.84 20.84
CA ASN A 217 5.22 -0.06 21.55
C ASN A 217 4.15 -0.53 20.56
N ILE A 218 4.39 -1.71 19.98
CA ILE A 218 3.52 -2.35 18.99
C ILE A 218 2.10 -2.57 19.56
N GLU A 219 1.94 -2.64 20.88
CA GLU A 219 0.64 -2.86 21.55
C GLU A 219 -0.20 -1.59 21.71
N SER A 220 0.42 -0.42 21.87
CA SER A 220 -0.30 0.84 22.10
C SER A 220 -0.53 1.65 20.84
N ASP A 221 0.26 1.41 19.79
CA ASP A 221 0.31 2.26 18.62
C ASP A 221 -0.63 1.74 17.52
N LYS A 222 -1.93 1.83 17.80
CA LYS A 222 -3.05 1.45 16.90
C LYS A 222 -3.13 2.30 15.64
N ASN A 223 -2.41 3.42 15.61
CA ASN A 223 -2.38 4.33 14.49
C ASN A 223 -1.03 4.21 13.77
N SER A 224 -1.05 4.19 12.45
CA SER A 224 0.14 4.40 11.61
C SER A 224 0.53 5.89 11.57
N HIS A 225 -0.38 6.80 11.93
CA HIS A 225 -0.32 8.25 11.68
C HIS A 225 0.76 9.09 12.41
N SER A 226 1.80 8.49 12.99
CA SER A 226 2.90 9.26 13.61
C SER A 226 4.03 9.59 12.62
N HIS A 227 4.02 9.00 11.42
CA HIS A 227 5.07 9.17 10.42
C HIS A 227 4.74 10.21 9.32
N SER A 228 5.72 10.48 8.45
CA SER A 228 5.55 11.35 7.28
C SER A 228 4.62 10.73 6.25
N HIS A 229 3.74 11.52 5.61
CA HIS A 229 2.92 11.07 4.46
C HIS A 229 3.63 11.28 3.11
N ALA A 230 4.90 11.67 3.13
CA ALA A 230 5.69 11.74 1.90
C ALA A 230 5.92 10.33 1.35
N ILE A 231 5.66 10.11 0.05
CA ILE A 231 5.71 8.78 -0.56
C ILE A 231 7.06 8.06 -0.33
N ILE A 232 8.18 8.78 -0.46
CA ILE A 232 9.51 8.18 -0.27
C ILE A 232 9.74 7.78 1.17
N ASN A 233 9.29 8.60 2.13
CA ASN A 233 9.40 8.28 3.55
C ASN A 233 8.60 7.02 3.90
N LEU A 234 7.35 6.95 3.43
CA LEU A 234 6.44 5.83 3.69
C LEU A 234 6.94 4.51 3.11
N ILE A 235 7.36 4.53 1.85
CA ILE A 235 7.91 3.34 1.19
C ILE A 235 9.19 2.88 1.90
N PHE A 236 10.04 3.82 2.30
CA PHE A 236 11.23 3.50 3.08
C PHE A 236 10.87 2.86 4.43
N GLU A 237 9.92 3.44 5.17
CA GLU A 237 9.43 2.89 6.44
C GLU A 237 8.85 1.49 6.28
N MET A 238 8.05 1.26 5.24
CA MET A 238 7.55 -0.07 4.90
C MET A 238 8.69 -1.06 4.67
N GLY A 239 9.76 -0.62 4.00
CA GLY A 239 10.97 -1.40 3.83
C GLY A 239 11.67 -1.75 5.14
N LEU A 240 11.69 -0.84 6.11
CA LEU A 240 12.25 -1.09 7.45
C LEU A 240 11.39 -2.08 8.25
N TRP A 241 10.05 -1.95 8.21
CA TRP A 241 9.14 -2.92 8.82
C TRP A 241 9.30 -4.31 8.24
N HIS A 242 9.48 -4.40 6.91
CA HIS A 242 9.79 -5.65 6.24
C HIS A 242 11.08 -6.30 6.76
N ILE A 243 12.15 -5.51 6.95
CA ILE A 243 13.42 -6.00 7.53
C ILE A 243 13.22 -6.47 8.97
N LEU A 244 12.48 -5.73 9.79
CA LEU A 244 12.17 -6.14 11.16
C LEU A 244 11.40 -7.46 11.20
N LEU A 245 10.42 -7.60 10.31
CA LEU A 245 9.63 -8.82 10.21
C LEU A 245 10.51 -10.00 9.81
N LYS A 246 11.31 -9.86 8.75
CA LYS A 246 12.28 -10.85 8.31
C LYS A 246 13.25 -11.25 9.44
N ASN A 247 13.80 -10.28 10.17
CA ASN A 247 14.74 -10.58 11.26
C ASN A 247 14.06 -11.33 12.41
N ASN A 248 12.79 -11.06 12.69
CA ASN A 248 12.04 -11.79 13.70
C ASN A 248 11.67 -13.20 13.25
N VAL A 249 11.33 -13.36 11.97
CA VAL A 249 11.08 -14.64 11.32
C VAL A 249 12.34 -15.51 11.32
N LYS A 250 13.52 -14.96 11.02
CA LYS A 250 14.80 -15.70 11.10
C LYS A 250 15.17 -16.19 12.52
N ASN A 251 14.45 -15.75 13.55
CA ASN A 251 14.58 -16.36 14.87
C ASN A 251 13.81 -17.70 14.87
N GLU A 252 14.55 -18.80 14.68
CA GLU A 252 14.00 -20.17 14.60
C GLU A 252 13.03 -20.50 15.74
N ALA A 253 13.25 -19.97 16.94
CA ALA A 253 12.36 -20.22 18.08
C ALA A 253 10.92 -19.72 17.83
N GLN A 254 10.74 -18.57 17.15
CA GLN A 254 9.42 -17.99 16.89
C GLN A 254 8.65 -18.77 15.80
N ILE A 255 9.31 -19.16 14.71
CA ILE A 255 8.67 -19.98 13.67
C ILE A 255 8.34 -21.37 14.23
N ASN A 256 9.26 -21.97 14.99
CA ASN A 256 9.03 -23.29 15.57
C ASN A 256 7.85 -23.27 16.53
N GLU A 257 7.72 -22.23 17.36
CA GLU A 257 6.56 -22.04 18.23
C GLU A 257 5.25 -21.93 17.42
N LEU A 258 5.21 -21.11 16.37
CA LEU A 258 4.05 -20.98 15.48
C LEU A 258 3.66 -22.33 14.86
N LYS A 259 4.63 -23.11 14.39
CA LYS A 259 4.41 -24.44 13.80
C LYS A 259 3.87 -25.43 14.83
N GLN A 260 4.43 -25.47 16.02
CA GLN A 260 3.98 -26.38 17.08
C GLN A 260 2.56 -26.04 17.52
N ASP A 261 2.25 -24.77 17.74
CA ASP A 261 0.89 -24.33 18.10
C ASP A 261 -0.11 -24.66 16.98
N PHE A 262 0.30 -24.56 15.72
CA PHE A 262 -0.55 -24.94 14.59
C PHE A 262 -0.80 -26.46 14.53
N LEU A 263 0.20 -27.29 14.83
CA LEU A 263 0.02 -28.74 14.90
C LEU A 263 -0.99 -29.10 16.01
N ILE A 264 -0.94 -28.42 17.14
CA ILE A 264 -1.92 -28.59 18.22
C ILE A 264 -3.32 -28.20 17.72
N LEU A 265 -3.48 -27.04 17.07
CA LEU A 265 -4.75 -26.66 16.44
C LEU A 265 -5.24 -27.76 15.51
N LYS A 266 -4.38 -28.23 14.59
CA LYS A 266 -4.75 -29.22 13.57
C LYS A 266 -5.25 -30.54 14.18
N GLN A 267 -4.60 -31.02 15.24
CA GLN A 267 -5.04 -32.24 15.94
C GLN A 267 -6.41 -32.10 16.61
N ASN A 268 -6.84 -30.87 16.90
CA ASN A 268 -8.10 -30.56 17.58
C ASN A 268 -9.22 -30.16 16.61
N VAL A 269 -8.95 -30.03 15.30
CA VAL A 269 -10.00 -29.84 14.29
C VAL A 269 -10.59 -31.21 13.94
N ILE A 270 -11.69 -31.57 14.61
CA ILE A 270 -12.44 -32.80 14.35
C ILE A 270 -13.59 -32.52 13.38
N ASP A 271 -14.31 -31.42 13.61
CA ASP A 271 -15.42 -30.98 12.78
C ASP A 271 -14.94 -29.86 11.84
N ASN A 272 -14.82 -30.16 10.54
CA ASN A 272 -14.48 -29.17 9.51
C ASN A 272 -15.66 -28.97 8.57
N ILE A 273 -16.72 -28.32 9.07
CA ILE A 273 -17.95 -28.07 8.32
C ILE A 273 -17.61 -27.19 7.10
N GLY A 274 -17.98 -27.65 5.91
CA GLY A 274 -17.70 -26.95 4.66
C GLY A 274 -16.25 -27.09 4.15
N GLN A 275 -15.46 -28.03 4.69
CA GLN A 275 -14.12 -28.36 4.21
C GLN A 275 -13.21 -27.12 4.08
N LYS A 276 -13.14 -26.33 5.15
CA LYS A 276 -12.33 -25.12 5.21
C LYS A 276 -10.87 -25.49 5.02
N ASN A 277 -10.27 -25.00 3.95
CA ASN A 277 -8.87 -25.24 3.63
C ASN A 277 -7.96 -24.23 4.35
N TYR A 278 -7.84 -24.35 5.67
CA TYR A 278 -7.01 -23.47 6.51
C TYR A 278 -5.53 -23.87 6.48
N GLU A 279 -5.25 -25.16 6.23
CA GLU A 279 -3.88 -25.69 6.14
C GLU A 279 -3.10 -25.09 4.98
N ASP A 280 -3.70 -24.94 3.80
CA ASP A 280 -3.01 -24.34 2.65
C ASP A 280 -2.67 -22.87 2.88
N ASP A 281 -3.52 -22.13 3.60
CA ASP A 281 -3.22 -20.74 3.96
C ASP A 281 -2.06 -20.65 4.95
N PHE A 282 -2.06 -21.52 5.97
CA PHE A 282 -0.95 -21.62 6.92
C PHE A 282 0.36 -22.03 6.25
N ASN A 283 0.33 -23.05 5.39
CA ASN A 283 1.49 -23.53 4.66
C ASN A 283 2.07 -22.44 3.75
N PHE A 284 1.22 -21.62 3.11
CA PHE A 284 1.69 -20.48 2.33
C PHE A 284 2.45 -19.47 3.21
N ILE A 285 1.89 -19.12 4.37
CA ILE A 285 2.49 -18.17 5.32
C ILE A 285 3.86 -18.68 5.79
N VAL A 286 3.92 -19.94 6.22
CA VAL A 286 5.14 -20.57 6.70
C VAL A 286 6.20 -20.68 5.59
N ASN A 287 5.83 -21.14 4.39
CA ASN A 287 6.77 -21.25 3.28
C ASN A 287 7.38 -19.89 2.91
N LEU A 288 6.61 -18.80 3.01
CA LEU A 288 7.11 -17.45 2.78
C LEU A 288 8.09 -17.02 3.88
N PHE A 289 7.82 -17.37 5.14
CA PHE A 289 8.69 -17.09 6.29
C PHE A 289 9.99 -17.90 6.28
N GLU A 290 9.93 -19.15 5.85
CA GLU A 290 11.11 -20.00 5.70
C GLU A 290 11.92 -19.67 4.44
N GLY A 291 11.33 -18.93 3.50
CA GLY A 291 12.06 -18.28 2.42
C GLY A 291 12.94 -17.12 2.93
N ASN A 292 13.87 -16.65 2.09
CA ASN A 292 14.83 -15.63 2.55
C ASN A 292 14.23 -14.22 2.78
N MET A 293 12.98 -13.97 2.34
CA MET A 293 12.27 -12.66 2.40
C MET A 293 13.16 -11.47 1.97
N GLU A 294 14.13 -11.70 1.07
CA GLU A 294 15.09 -10.68 0.65
C GLU A 294 14.47 -9.72 -0.36
N PHE A 295 14.96 -8.48 -0.34
CA PHE A 295 14.74 -7.58 -1.45
C PHE A 295 15.60 -8.02 -2.64
N ASP A 296 15.06 -7.81 -3.84
CA ASP A 296 15.79 -7.84 -5.09
C ASP A 296 15.96 -6.41 -5.63
N GLU A 297 16.67 -6.29 -6.75
CA GLU A 297 16.92 -4.98 -7.39
C GLU A 297 15.63 -4.25 -7.80
N LYS A 298 14.52 -4.97 -8.02
CA LYS A 298 13.25 -4.44 -8.54
C LYS A 298 12.25 -4.09 -7.44
N ASN A 299 12.44 -4.55 -6.21
CA ASN A 299 11.52 -4.38 -5.10
C ASN A 299 12.15 -3.79 -3.82
N ASN A 300 13.41 -3.34 -3.90
CA ASN A 300 14.13 -2.76 -2.77
C ASN A 300 13.55 -1.41 -2.32
N LEU A 301 12.68 -1.46 -1.32
CA LEU A 301 12.01 -0.29 -0.75
C LEU A 301 12.94 0.64 0.05
N ILE A 302 14.09 0.14 0.49
CA ILE A 302 15.06 0.90 1.29
C ILE A 302 16.17 1.53 0.46
N ASN A 303 15.99 1.63 -0.87
CA ASN A 303 16.98 2.25 -1.74
C ASN A 303 17.16 3.75 -1.41
N ILE A 304 18.32 4.09 -0.85
CA ILE A 304 18.69 5.46 -0.46
C ILE A 304 18.76 6.40 -1.66
N GLU A 305 18.92 5.87 -2.87
CA GLU A 305 18.99 6.66 -4.10
C GLU A 305 17.74 7.52 -4.30
N PHE A 306 16.54 6.99 -3.99
CA PHE A 306 15.30 7.77 -4.09
C PHE A 306 15.32 9.01 -3.20
N GLN A 307 15.84 8.88 -1.97
CA GLN A 307 15.96 10.00 -1.04
C GLN A 307 16.96 11.03 -1.56
N ASN A 308 18.11 10.58 -2.08
CA ASN A 308 19.14 11.44 -2.64
C ASN A 308 18.64 12.22 -3.87
N GLN A 309 17.98 11.53 -4.80
CA GLN A 309 17.41 12.14 -6.00
C GLN A 309 16.31 13.15 -5.65
N ALA A 310 15.41 12.81 -4.73
CA ALA A 310 14.35 13.71 -4.28
C ALA A 310 14.89 14.94 -3.55
N LYS A 311 15.84 14.75 -2.63
CA LYS A 311 16.52 15.86 -1.94
C LYS A 311 17.18 16.82 -2.94
N ASN A 312 17.90 16.28 -3.91
CA ASN A 312 18.55 17.09 -4.94
C ASN A 312 17.54 17.91 -5.77
N ALA A 313 16.49 17.27 -6.28
CA ALA A 313 15.44 17.95 -7.04
C ALA A 313 14.70 19.02 -6.20
N MET A 314 14.40 18.72 -4.94
CA MET A 314 13.75 19.65 -4.02
C MET A 314 14.64 20.87 -3.71
N GLU A 315 15.94 20.67 -3.46
CA GLU A 315 16.87 21.78 -3.20
C GLU A 315 17.06 22.68 -4.42
N GLN A 316 17.03 22.15 -5.66
CA GLN A 316 17.01 22.96 -6.87
C GLN A 316 15.78 23.88 -6.92
N ILE A 317 14.58 23.33 -6.70
CA ILE A 317 13.34 24.13 -6.68
C ILE A 317 13.38 25.16 -5.55
N LYS A 318 13.85 24.76 -4.36
CA LYS A 318 13.96 25.65 -3.19
C LYS A 318 14.87 26.84 -3.47
N ALA A 319 16.02 26.63 -4.12
CA ALA A 319 16.92 27.70 -4.49
C ALA A 319 16.24 28.74 -5.40
N ILE A 320 15.50 28.28 -6.41
CA ILE A 320 14.74 29.16 -7.31
C ILE A 320 13.65 29.93 -6.55
N LEU A 321 12.90 29.26 -5.66
CA LEU A 321 11.86 29.89 -4.84
C LEU A 321 12.43 30.97 -3.89
N ILE A 322 13.59 30.73 -3.28
CA ILE A 322 14.29 31.71 -2.44
C ILE A 322 14.73 32.91 -3.28
N GLU A 323 15.25 32.68 -4.49
CA GLU A 323 15.68 33.76 -5.38
C GLU A 323 14.49 34.64 -5.82
N ILE A 324 13.33 34.03 -6.08
CA ILE A 324 12.07 34.75 -6.35
C ILE A 324 11.67 35.58 -5.12
N ALA A 325 11.68 34.97 -3.93
CA ALA A 325 11.33 35.65 -2.68
C ALA A 325 12.22 36.86 -2.38
N LYS A 326 13.53 36.73 -2.65
CA LYS A 326 14.52 37.82 -2.55
C LYS A 326 14.18 38.97 -3.49
N LYS A 327 13.94 38.66 -4.77
CA LYS A 327 13.65 39.66 -5.79
C LYS A 327 12.36 40.44 -5.52
N GLU A 328 11.35 39.78 -4.95
CA GLU A 328 10.06 40.39 -4.62
C GLU A 328 10.02 40.98 -3.19
N GLY A 329 11.14 40.98 -2.45
CA GLY A 329 11.25 41.61 -1.14
C GLY A 329 10.49 40.89 0.00
N ILE A 330 10.26 39.58 -0.13
CA ILE A 330 9.47 38.77 0.82
C ILE A 330 10.27 37.65 1.50
N GLU A 331 11.60 37.60 1.34
CA GLU A 331 12.47 36.56 1.91
C GLU A 331 12.24 36.36 3.42
N ASN A 332 12.21 37.45 4.20
CA ASN A 332 12.02 37.39 5.66
C ASN A 332 10.64 36.87 6.10
N LYS A 333 9.72 36.66 5.16
CA LYS A 333 8.35 36.19 5.39
C LYS A 333 8.14 34.75 4.93
N ILE A 334 9.18 34.10 4.40
CA ILE A 334 9.11 32.74 3.88
C ILE A 334 10.09 31.87 4.68
N ASN A 335 9.57 30.82 5.33
CA ASN A 335 10.39 29.81 6.01
C ASN A 335 10.29 28.48 5.24
N LEU A 336 11.30 28.18 4.42
CA LEU A 336 11.40 26.92 3.67
C LEU A 336 12.31 25.90 4.37
N LYS A 337 12.39 25.92 5.70
CA LYS A 337 13.13 24.89 6.46
C LYS A 337 12.50 23.51 6.35
#